data_AF-A0A8T4LK23-F1
#
_entry.id   AF-A0A8T4LK23-F1
#
_cell.length_a   1.000
_cell.length_b   1.000
_cell.length_c   1.000
_cell.angle_alpha   90.00
_cell.angle_beta   90.00
_cell.angle_gamma   90.00
#
_symmetry.space_group_name_H-M   'P 1'
#
loop_
_entity.id
_entity.type
_entity.pdbx_description
1 polymer ?
#
loop_
_entity_poly.entity_id
_entity_poly.type
_entity_poly.pdbx_seq_one_letter_code
_entity_poly.pdbx_strand_id
1 'polypeptide(L)'
;MLEKLMEKGIRLTLDAEEQIKKSDVQDEIVDELLTLNKPLISKEDVESILNKKITSPIVDIKSATNFLPLAKEWDTDIKINHTRDVTGKSRGKGELDDFVSYFRNRYERLARLLRTGSKYPNADLKDIKRYVNERVRVIVTISEKRETQKGNTLFEIEDLTGAFKAVVSANKFSKEKELAFEKAKQVLLDDVVAVSGKVLEPYIIVDDIEWPDLPVLRERKLIEKDLAIAYISDMHFGSRYFLDHYLEAFLDWLHGKGEERELASKVKYIVVAGDIVDGIGVYPNQEKELVVKDIYQQYKMFDDFMERVPDYIKVIMAPGNHDAVRRGEPMPAVPKDLIKSDEVIRIGNPSCVAIEGLKHLVYHGTSMDSLIAALPDG
;
A
#
# COMPACT_ATOMS: atom_id res chain seq x y z
N MET A 1 25.03 -2.75 42.21
CA MET A 1 24.44 -1.59 41.50
C MET A 1 23.83 -0.59 42.47
N LEU A 2 22.77 -0.93 43.21
CA LEU A 2 22.28 -0.16 44.38
C LEU A 2 23.32 -0.03 45.52
N GLU A 3 24.26 -0.98 45.62
CA GLU A 3 25.41 -0.91 46.54
C GLU A 3 26.27 0.33 46.34
N LYS A 4 26.38 0.87 45.12
CA LYS A 4 27.16 2.10 44.84
C LYS A 4 26.58 3.33 45.56
N LEU A 5 25.26 3.36 45.77
CA LEU A 5 24.58 4.42 46.52
C LEU A 5 24.85 4.28 48.02
N MET A 6 24.82 3.04 48.52
CA MET A 6 25.08 2.74 49.94
C MET A 6 26.54 2.99 50.33
N GLU A 7 27.51 2.67 49.48
CA GLU A 7 28.93 2.95 49.70
C GLU A 7 29.23 4.46 49.81
N LYS A 8 28.41 5.30 49.16
CA LYS A 8 28.47 6.76 49.27
C LYS A 8 27.58 7.35 50.37
N GLY A 9 27.01 6.51 51.24
CA GLY A 9 26.21 6.92 52.39
C GLY A 9 24.78 7.37 52.05
N ILE A 10 24.29 7.09 50.84
CA ILE A 10 22.93 7.41 50.40
C ILE A 10 22.00 6.23 50.74
N ARG A 11 20.90 6.52 51.43
CA ARG A 11 19.87 5.53 51.77
C ARG A 11 18.64 5.69 50.88
N LEU A 12 18.01 4.57 50.54
CA LEU A 12 16.79 4.52 49.73
C LEU A 12 15.61 4.12 50.60
N THR A 13 14.45 4.73 50.36
CA THR A 13 13.17 4.18 50.86
C THR A 13 12.81 2.90 50.10
N LEU A 14 12.12 1.96 50.75
CA LEU A 14 11.73 0.67 50.15
C LEU A 14 11.00 0.84 48.80
N ASP A 15 10.09 1.81 48.73
CA ASP A 15 9.30 2.10 47.52
C ASP A 15 10.16 2.65 46.37
N ALA A 16 11.20 3.43 46.68
CA ALA A 16 12.16 3.94 45.69
C ALA A 16 13.04 2.81 45.14
N GLU A 17 13.44 1.88 46.01
CA GLU A 17 14.24 0.71 45.60
C GLU A 17 13.45 -0.22 44.67
N GLU A 18 12.18 -0.47 44.99
CA GLU A 18 11.29 -1.24 44.11
C GLU A 18 11.10 -0.59 42.74
N GLN A 19 10.98 0.74 42.71
CA GLN A 19 10.75 1.48 41.47
C GLN A 19 11.99 1.48 40.57
N ILE A 20 13.19 1.59 41.14
CA ILE A 20 14.44 1.47 40.38
C ILE A 20 14.57 0.05 39.80
N LYS A 21 14.24 -1.00 40.59
CA LYS A 21 14.30 -2.40 40.12
C LYS A 21 13.28 -2.74 39.03
N LYS A 22 12.17 -2.01 38.95
CA LYS A 22 11.12 -2.18 37.93
C LYS A 22 11.41 -1.41 36.63
N SER A 23 12.41 -0.53 36.61
CA SER A 23 12.80 0.24 35.43
C SER A 23 13.80 -0.53 34.58
N ASP A 24 13.72 -0.37 33.25
CA ASP A 24 14.65 -0.97 32.29
C ASP A 24 15.98 -0.20 32.17
N VAL A 25 16.05 1.01 32.75
CA VAL A 25 17.19 1.96 32.63
C VAL A 25 17.87 2.21 33.97
N GLN A 26 18.18 1.13 34.69
CA GLN A 26 18.60 1.21 36.09
C GLN A 26 19.91 1.99 36.27
N ASP A 27 20.96 1.64 35.50
CA ASP A 27 22.32 2.17 35.72
C ASP A 27 22.38 3.69 35.57
N GLU A 28 21.64 4.23 34.60
CA GLU A 28 21.56 5.66 34.36
C GLU A 28 20.81 6.40 35.48
N ILE A 29 19.75 5.79 36.03
CA ILE A 29 19.00 6.38 37.17
C ILE A 29 19.91 6.47 38.39
N VAL A 30 20.71 5.44 38.64
CA VAL A 30 21.64 5.44 39.78
C VAL A 30 22.73 6.50 39.63
N ASP A 31 23.25 6.71 38.42
CA ASP A 31 24.25 7.75 38.16
C ASP A 31 23.66 9.16 38.31
N GLU A 32 22.42 9.41 37.89
CA GLU A 32 21.73 10.68 38.12
C GLU A 32 21.40 10.90 39.61
N LEU A 33 20.95 9.87 40.32
CA LEU A 33 20.68 9.95 41.77
C LEU A 33 21.94 10.31 42.57
N LEU A 34 23.12 9.84 42.13
CA LEU A 34 24.40 10.22 42.73
C LEU A 34 24.71 11.71 42.60
N THR A 35 24.17 12.41 41.60
CA THR A 35 24.38 13.85 41.41
C THR A 35 23.51 14.73 42.32
N LEU A 36 22.40 14.20 42.85
CA LEU A 36 21.49 14.95 43.72
C LEU A 36 22.09 15.24 45.10
N ASN A 37 23.14 14.51 45.49
CA ASN A 37 23.88 14.67 46.75
C ASN A 37 22.97 14.73 48.00
N LYS A 38 21.86 13.97 47.97
CA LYS A 38 20.91 13.84 49.08
C LYS A 38 21.23 12.58 49.89
N PRO A 39 21.19 12.62 51.23
CA PRO A 39 21.45 11.46 52.09
C PRO A 39 20.31 10.43 52.10
N LEU A 40 19.08 10.83 51.74
CA LEU A 40 17.91 9.97 51.62
C LEU A 40 17.22 10.25 50.28
N ILE A 41 17.00 9.19 49.50
CA ILE A 41 16.28 9.24 48.22
C ILE A 41 14.90 8.61 48.41
N SER A 42 13.88 9.39 48.09
CA SER A 42 12.46 9.02 48.15
C SER A 42 11.94 8.57 46.78
N LYS A 43 10.74 8.00 46.76
CA LYS A 43 10.03 7.63 45.54
C LYS A 43 9.86 8.82 44.57
N GLU A 44 9.57 9.99 45.11
CA GLU A 44 9.35 11.23 44.37
C GLU A 44 10.62 11.72 43.66
N ASP A 45 11.80 11.50 44.27
CA ASP A 45 13.08 11.83 43.64
C ASP A 45 13.33 10.95 42.40
N VAL A 46 13.01 9.66 42.48
CA VAL A 46 13.12 8.72 41.35
C VAL A 46 12.12 9.07 40.24
N GLU A 47 10.88 9.37 40.61
CA GLU A 47 9.84 9.83 39.66
C GLU A 47 10.22 11.15 38.98
N SER A 48 10.87 12.07 39.70
CA SER A 48 11.31 13.34 39.12
C SER A 48 12.35 13.16 38.01
N ILE A 49 13.29 12.22 38.18
CA ILE A 49 14.32 11.89 37.18
C ILE A 49 13.69 11.19 35.98
N LEU A 50 12.82 10.21 36.23
CA LEU A 50 12.07 9.50 35.17
C LEU A 50 11.22 10.48 34.34
N ASN A 51 10.51 11.40 34.99
CA ASN A 51 9.69 12.40 34.31
C ASN A 51 10.53 13.44 33.55
N LYS A 52 11.73 13.78 34.03
CA LYS A 52 12.65 14.70 33.36
C LYS A 52 13.19 14.14 32.04
N LYS A 53 13.35 12.82 31.93
CA LYS A 53 13.69 12.15 30.65
C LYS A 53 12.51 12.09 29.69
N ILE A 54 11.28 11.89 30.18
CA ILE A 54 10.06 11.93 29.34
C ILE A 54 9.79 13.34 28.78
N THR A 55 10.28 14.39 29.44
CA THR A 55 10.01 15.80 29.08
C THR A 55 11.24 16.59 28.61
N SER A 56 12.37 15.94 28.31
CA SER A 56 13.49 16.66 27.72
C SER A 56 13.21 16.96 26.25
N PRO A 57 13.12 18.24 25.83
CA PRO A 57 13.02 18.58 24.42
C PRO A 57 14.30 18.12 23.73
N ILE A 58 14.15 17.47 22.56
CA ILE A 58 15.27 17.16 21.67
C ILE A 58 15.90 18.51 21.30
N VAL A 59 17.04 18.82 21.92
CA VAL A 59 17.84 19.98 21.55
C VAL A 59 18.47 19.66 20.21
N ASP A 60 17.96 20.33 19.19
CA ASP A 60 18.41 20.24 17.81
C ASP A 60 19.85 20.79 17.72
N ILE A 61 20.84 19.91 17.89
CA ILE A 61 22.24 20.24 17.62
C ILE A 61 22.35 20.40 16.10
N LYS A 62 22.20 21.64 15.63
CA LYS A 62 22.61 22.05 14.27
C LYS A 62 24.13 21.95 14.15
N SER A 63 24.62 20.71 14.08
CA SER A 63 25.87 20.40 13.41
C SER A 63 25.68 20.90 11.99
N ALA A 64 26.40 21.96 11.59
CA ALA A 64 26.48 22.39 10.21
C ALA A 64 27.12 21.24 9.40
N THR A 65 26.30 20.29 8.97
CA THR A 65 26.68 19.29 7.99
C THR A 65 26.96 20.05 6.70
N ASN A 66 28.07 19.74 6.03
CA ASN A 66 28.36 20.21 4.66
C ASN A 66 27.39 19.57 3.64
N PHE A 67 26.16 19.28 4.04
CA PHE A 67 25.14 18.67 3.21
C PHE A 67 24.44 19.77 2.43
N LEU A 68 24.56 19.71 1.10
CA LEU A 68 23.89 20.62 0.18
C LEU A 68 22.71 19.87 -0.43
N PRO A 69 21.46 20.17 -0.04
CA PRO A 69 20.28 19.51 -0.61
C PRO A 69 20.00 20.04 -2.03
N LEU A 70 20.55 19.38 -3.06
CA LEU A 70 20.40 19.77 -4.48
C LEU A 70 18.93 19.92 -4.90
N ALA A 71 18.06 19.05 -4.39
CA ALA A 71 16.62 19.09 -4.64
C ALA A 71 15.93 20.36 -4.11
N LYS A 72 16.52 21.06 -3.14
CA LYS A 72 15.95 22.29 -2.58
C LYS A 72 15.88 23.43 -3.59
N GLU A 73 16.79 23.44 -4.57
CA GLU A 73 16.86 24.48 -5.62
C GLU A 73 15.74 24.35 -6.67
N TRP A 74 15.10 23.19 -6.75
CA TRP A 74 14.08 22.91 -7.76
C TRP A 74 12.66 23.14 -7.24
N ASP A 75 11.82 23.76 -8.07
CA ASP A 75 10.38 23.82 -7.85
C ASP A 75 9.72 22.46 -8.07
N THR A 76 8.61 22.24 -7.36
CA THR A 76 7.84 21.00 -7.43
C THR A 76 6.82 21.02 -8.57
N ASP A 77 6.71 19.94 -9.35
CA ASP A 77 5.61 19.73 -10.31
C ASP A 77 4.83 18.46 -9.96
N ILE A 78 3.68 18.64 -9.30
CA ILE A 78 2.77 17.56 -8.91
C ILE A 78 1.38 17.84 -9.50
N LYS A 79 0.83 16.87 -10.22
CA LYS A 79 -0.53 16.95 -10.79
C LYS A 79 -1.32 15.70 -10.40
N ILE A 80 -2.30 15.89 -9.51
CA ILE A 80 -3.19 14.81 -9.07
C ILE A 80 -4.32 14.64 -10.08
N ASN A 81 -4.57 13.40 -10.51
CA ASN A 81 -5.71 13.10 -11.37
C ASN A 81 -7.01 12.96 -10.55
N HIS A 82 -7.58 14.11 -10.17
CA HIS A 82 -8.82 14.14 -9.39
C HIS A 82 -10.02 13.45 -10.07
N THR A 83 -9.99 13.21 -11.40
CA THR A 83 -11.11 12.53 -12.08
C THR A 83 -11.23 11.05 -11.68
N ARG A 84 -10.13 10.44 -11.24
CA ARG A 84 -10.08 9.03 -10.82
C ARG A 84 -10.00 8.84 -9.32
N ASP A 85 -9.81 9.92 -8.57
CA ASP A 85 -9.79 9.91 -7.11
C ASP A 85 -11.22 9.90 -6.56
N VAL A 86 -11.51 8.98 -5.62
CA VAL A 86 -12.83 8.82 -5.00
C VAL A 86 -13.08 9.84 -3.87
N THR A 87 -12.06 10.57 -3.43
CA THR A 87 -12.14 11.56 -2.34
C THR A 87 -13.23 12.60 -2.61
N GLY A 88 -14.20 12.70 -1.70
CA GLY A 88 -15.37 13.59 -1.85
C GLY A 88 -16.35 13.19 -2.96
N LYS A 89 -16.18 12.02 -3.59
CA LYS A 89 -16.95 11.54 -4.74
C LYS A 89 -17.51 10.13 -4.56
N SER A 90 -17.50 9.60 -3.34
CA SER A 90 -18.17 8.33 -3.03
C SER A 90 -19.69 8.50 -3.20
N ARG A 91 -20.25 7.90 -4.25
CA ARG A 91 -21.65 8.09 -4.68
C ARG A 91 -22.53 6.83 -4.63
N GLY A 92 -21.93 5.65 -4.42
CA GLY A 92 -22.69 4.40 -4.34
C GLY A 92 -23.52 4.33 -3.07
N LYS A 93 -24.79 3.94 -3.19
CA LYS A 93 -25.70 3.70 -2.06
C LYS A 93 -25.72 2.23 -1.64
N GLY A 94 -25.12 1.35 -2.46
CA GLY A 94 -25.12 -0.09 -2.22
C GLY A 94 -26.42 -0.76 -2.68
N GLU A 95 -27.13 -0.13 -3.63
CA GLU A 95 -28.36 -0.68 -4.21
C GLU A 95 -28.04 -1.66 -5.34
N LEU A 96 -28.96 -2.55 -5.70
CA LEU A 96 -28.75 -3.54 -6.77
C LEU A 96 -28.28 -2.89 -8.08
N ASP A 97 -28.86 -1.74 -8.43
CA ASP A 97 -28.52 -0.99 -9.63
C ASP A 97 -27.08 -0.45 -9.61
N ASP A 98 -26.51 -0.18 -8.43
CA ASP A 98 -25.10 0.20 -8.29
C ASP A 98 -24.19 -0.96 -8.67
N PHE A 99 -24.50 -2.19 -8.25
CA PHE A 99 -23.74 -3.40 -8.59
C PHE A 99 -23.82 -3.69 -10.09
N VAL A 100 -25.03 -3.67 -10.67
CA VAL A 100 -25.21 -3.87 -12.12
C VAL A 100 -24.43 -2.83 -12.92
N SER A 101 -24.51 -1.56 -12.51
CA SER A 101 -23.79 -0.47 -13.16
C SER A 101 -22.27 -0.64 -13.03
N TYR A 102 -21.78 -1.09 -11.89
CA TYR A 102 -20.37 -1.35 -11.64
C TYR A 102 -19.81 -2.44 -12.57
N PHE A 103 -20.45 -3.62 -12.62
CA PHE A 103 -19.99 -4.73 -13.47
C PHE A 103 -20.09 -4.40 -14.96
N ARG A 104 -21.15 -3.71 -15.40
CA ARG A 104 -21.25 -3.20 -16.78
C ARG A 104 -20.12 -2.23 -17.11
N ASN A 105 -19.84 -1.28 -16.22
CA ASN A 105 -18.76 -0.32 -16.44
C ASN A 105 -17.39 -0.98 -16.49
N ARG A 106 -17.14 -1.97 -15.62
CA ARG A 106 -15.92 -2.80 -15.64
C ARG A 106 -15.78 -3.49 -16.99
N TYR A 107 -16.81 -4.23 -17.42
CA TYR A 107 -16.81 -4.93 -18.71
C TYR A 107 -16.54 -3.97 -19.88
N GLU A 108 -17.28 -2.87 -19.99
CA GLU A 108 -17.13 -1.92 -21.11
C GLU A 108 -15.73 -1.30 -21.19
N ARG A 109 -15.12 -0.97 -20.04
CA ARG A 109 -13.77 -0.39 -19.99
C ARG A 109 -12.71 -1.40 -20.41
N LEU A 110 -12.76 -2.62 -19.87
CA LEU A 110 -11.78 -3.66 -20.19
C LEU A 110 -11.97 -4.20 -21.61
N ALA A 111 -13.22 -4.37 -22.05
CA ALA A 111 -13.53 -4.79 -23.41
C ALA A 111 -13.02 -3.79 -24.45
N ARG A 112 -13.04 -2.48 -24.14
CA ARG A 112 -12.45 -1.47 -25.04
C ARG A 112 -10.95 -1.69 -25.28
N LEU A 113 -10.21 -2.10 -24.25
CA LEU A 113 -8.78 -2.40 -24.37
C LEU A 113 -8.53 -3.66 -25.19
N LEU A 114 -9.46 -4.62 -25.13
CA LEU A 114 -9.37 -5.88 -25.88
C LEU A 114 -9.86 -5.79 -27.33
N ARG A 115 -10.53 -4.71 -27.75
CA ARG A 115 -11.11 -4.60 -29.11
C ARG A 115 -10.07 -4.41 -30.22
N THR A 116 -8.81 -4.11 -29.90
CA THR A 116 -7.76 -3.83 -30.88
C THR A 116 -6.97 -5.07 -31.27
N GLY A 117 -6.78 -5.29 -32.58
CA GLY A 117 -5.86 -6.30 -33.12
C GLY A 117 -6.29 -7.74 -32.84
N SER A 118 -6.97 -8.38 -33.79
CA SER A 118 -7.26 -9.81 -33.69
C SER A 118 -7.10 -10.53 -35.03
N LYS A 119 -6.70 -11.80 -34.95
CA LYS A 119 -6.68 -12.76 -36.05
C LYS A 119 -8.08 -13.19 -36.50
N TYR A 120 -9.07 -13.18 -35.60
CA TYR A 120 -10.44 -13.67 -35.86
C TYR A 120 -11.45 -12.52 -35.72
N PRO A 121 -12.62 -12.61 -36.40
CA PRO A 121 -13.66 -11.61 -36.26
C PRO A 121 -14.18 -11.58 -34.81
N ASN A 122 -14.41 -10.37 -34.30
CA ASN A 122 -15.10 -10.20 -33.02
C ASN A 122 -16.60 -10.51 -33.19
N ALA A 123 -17.17 -11.28 -32.27
CA ALA A 123 -18.59 -11.62 -32.23
C ALA A 123 -19.18 -11.34 -30.84
N ASP A 124 -20.48 -11.00 -30.81
CA ASP A 124 -21.27 -10.94 -29.58
C ASP A 124 -21.87 -12.34 -29.30
N LEU A 125 -22.04 -12.70 -28.03
CA LEU A 125 -22.56 -14.02 -27.65
C LEU A 125 -24.00 -14.26 -28.16
N LYS A 126 -24.83 -13.22 -28.30
CA LYS A 126 -26.18 -13.35 -28.88
C LYS A 126 -26.19 -13.95 -30.30
N ASP A 127 -25.12 -13.71 -31.07
CA ASP A 127 -25.00 -14.12 -32.47
C ASP A 127 -24.09 -15.35 -32.64
N ILE A 128 -23.54 -15.89 -31.54
CA ILE A 128 -22.51 -16.95 -31.58
C ILE A 128 -22.93 -18.19 -32.37
N LYS A 129 -24.22 -18.53 -32.33
CA LYS A 129 -24.79 -19.68 -33.05
C LYS A 129 -24.75 -19.53 -34.57
N ARG A 130 -24.58 -18.31 -35.09
CA ARG A 130 -24.42 -18.07 -36.54
C ARG A 130 -23.03 -18.47 -37.05
N TYR A 131 -22.06 -18.59 -36.13
CA TYR A 131 -20.66 -18.88 -36.43
C TYR A 131 -20.30 -20.36 -36.21
N VAL A 132 -21.29 -21.27 -36.19
CA VAL A 132 -21.03 -22.71 -36.02
C VAL A 132 -20.06 -23.20 -37.09
N ASN A 133 -19.02 -23.93 -36.67
CA ASN A 133 -17.87 -24.36 -37.45
C ASN A 133 -16.88 -23.26 -37.88
N GLU A 134 -17.08 -22.01 -37.49
CA GLU A 134 -16.16 -20.90 -37.74
C GLU A 134 -15.29 -20.59 -36.52
N ARG A 135 -14.21 -19.84 -36.73
CA ARG A 135 -13.38 -19.31 -35.65
C ARG A 135 -13.76 -17.86 -35.37
N VAL A 136 -13.96 -17.57 -34.11
CA VAL A 136 -14.40 -16.26 -33.62
C VAL A 136 -13.54 -15.81 -32.46
N ARG A 137 -13.63 -14.53 -32.16
CA ARG A 137 -13.16 -13.95 -30.91
C ARG A 137 -14.33 -13.31 -30.19
N VAL A 138 -14.49 -13.60 -28.91
CA VAL A 138 -15.54 -13.04 -28.06
C VAL A 138 -14.88 -12.37 -26.86
N ILE A 139 -15.40 -11.22 -26.44
CA ILE A 139 -14.91 -10.54 -25.23
C ILE A 139 -15.94 -10.75 -24.14
N VAL A 140 -15.54 -11.41 -23.06
CA VAL A 140 -16.46 -12.01 -22.10
C VAL A 140 -15.94 -11.88 -20.68
N THR A 141 -16.87 -11.88 -19.74
CA THR A 141 -16.61 -12.08 -18.31
C THR A 141 -16.71 -13.57 -18.00
N ILE A 142 -15.86 -14.07 -17.10
CA ILE A 142 -15.90 -15.46 -16.64
C ILE A 142 -16.82 -15.59 -15.42
N SER A 143 -17.99 -16.19 -15.59
CA SER A 143 -18.95 -16.37 -14.50
C SER A 143 -18.74 -17.69 -13.73
N GLU A 144 -18.25 -18.73 -14.41
CA GLU A 144 -17.90 -20.00 -13.78
C GLU A 144 -16.64 -20.59 -14.42
N LYS A 145 -15.82 -21.27 -13.59
CA LYS A 145 -14.66 -22.06 -14.02
C LYS A 145 -14.69 -23.39 -13.29
N ARG A 146 -14.66 -24.50 -14.04
CA ARG A 146 -14.56 -25.85 -13.48
C ARG A 146 -13.69 -26.77 -14.31
N GLU A 147 -13.04 -27.72 -13.63
CA GLU A 147 -12.33 -28.80 -14.29
C GLU A 147 -13.27 -29.99 -14.54
N THR A 148 -13.19 -30.57 -15.73
CA THR A 148 -13.94 -31.77 -16.08
C THR A 148 -13.20 -33.03 -15.63
N GLN A 149 -13.89 -34.18 -15.54
CA GLN A 149 -13.25 -35.47 -15.22
C GLN A 149 -12.10 -35.87 -16.17
N LYS A 150 -12.06 -35.29 -17.37
CA LYS A 150 -11.00 -35.53 -18.38
C LYS A 150 -9.86 -34.50 -18.30
N GLY A 151 -9.85 -33.64 -17.28
CA GLY A 151 -8.84 -32.59 -17.07
C GLY A 151 -9.05 -31.30 -17.87
N ASN A 152 -10.05 -31.25 -18.77
CA ASN A 152 -10.33 -30.02 -19.53
C ASN A 152 -10.89 -28.93 -18.61
N THR A 153 -10.56 -27.66 -18.89
CA THR A 153 -11.15 -26.50 -18.23
C THR A 153 -12.40 -26.06 -18.98
N LEU A 154 -13.53 -25.97 -18.27
CA LEU A 154 -14.78 -25.45 -18.80
C LEU A 154 -15.10 -24.11 -18.15
N PHE A 155 -15.46 -23.14 -18.99
CA PHE A 155 -15.91 -21.83 -18.57
C PHE A 155 -17.38 -21.62 -18.93
N GLU A 156 -18.11 -20.98 -18.02
CA GLU A 156 -19.33 -20.24 -18.36
C GLU A 156 -18.92 -18.78 -18.58
N ILE A 157 -19.26 -18.26 -19.75
CA ILE A 157 -18.80 -16.96 -20.25
C ILE A 157 -19.98 -16.06 -20.58
N GLU A 158 -19.90 -14.80 -20.24
CA GLU A 158 -20.99 -13.83 -20.38
C GLU A 158 -20.51 -12.51 -21.00
N ASP A 159 -21.35 -11.90 -21.83
CA ASP A 159 -21.20 -10.52 -22.27
C ASP A 159 -22.50 -9.73 -22.02
N LEU A 160 -22.57 -8.48 -22.48
CA LEU A 160 -23.79 -7.68 -22.31
C LEU A 160 -25.00 -8.20 -23.11
N THR A 161 -24.83 -9.23 -23.94
CA THR A 161 -25.82 -9.74 -24.89
C THR A 161 -26.29 -11.15 -24.57
N GLY A 162 -25.53 -11.95 -23.83
CA GLY A 162 -25.92 -13.30 -23.43
C GLY A 162 -24.80 -14.07 -22.74
N ALA A 163 -25.01 -15.38 -22.64
CA ALA A 163 -24.09 -16.33 -22.02
C ALA A 163 -23.81 -17.51 -22.96
N PHE A 164 -22.63 -18.10 -22.85
CA PHE A 164 -22.24 -19.29 -23.61
C PHE A 164 -21.21 -20.12 -22.84
N LYS A 165 -20.74 -21.23 -23.42
CA LYS A 165 -19.74 -22.11 -22.81
C LYS A 165 -18.48 -22.18 -23.65
N ALA A 166 -17.32 -22.15 -22.99
CA ALA A 166 -16.03 -22.31 -23.62
C ALA A 166 -15.26 -23.45 -22.96
N VAL A 167 -14.53 -24.24 -23.75
CA VAL A 167 -13.74 -25.37 -23.26
C VAL A 167 -12.30 -25.29 -23.75
N VAL A 168 -11.37 -25.44 -22.82
CA VAL A 168 -9.94 -25.53 -23.07
C VAL A 168 -9.51 -26.98 -22.85
N SER A 169 -8.96 -27.58 -23.90
CA SER A 169 -8.52 -28.97 -23.86
C SER A 169 -7.23 -29.12 -23.05
N ALA A 170 -7.18 -30.10 -22.15
CA ALA A 170 -5.97 -30.49 -21.43
C ALA A 170 -4.92 -31.17 -22.32
N ASN A 171 -5.31 -31.61 -23.52
CA ASN A 171 -4.40 -32.26 -24.44
C ASN A 171 -3.35 -31.27 -24.99
N LYS A 172 -2.09 -31.49 -24.64
CA LYS A 172 -0.92 -30.69 -25.04
C LYS A 172 -0.32 -31.15 -26.38
N PHE A 173 -1.16 -31.38 -27.39
CA PHE A 173 -0.70 -31.87 -28.69
C PHE A 173 0.08 -30.83 -29.51
N SER A 174 -0.03 -29.55 -29.17
CA SER A 174 0.76 -28.47 -29.76
C SER A 174 1.14 -27.44 -28.70
N LYS A 175 2.19 -26.65 -28.97
CA LYS A 175 2.64 -25.58 -28.06
C LYS A 175 1.56 -24.53 -27.82
N GLU A 176 0.77 -24.20 -28.84
CA GLU A 176 -0.33 -23.25 -28.73
C GLU A 176 -1.44 -23.76 -27.81
N LYS A 177 -1.78 -25.06 -27.90
CA LYS A 177 -2.78 -25.68 -27.02
C LYS A 177 -2.26 -25.80 -25.59
N GLU A 178 -0.98 -26.09 -25.42
CA GLU A 178 -0.35 -26.06 -24.10
C GLU A 178 -0.40 -24.67 -23.48
N LEU A 179 -0.03 -23.62 -24.23
CA LEU A 179 -0.09 -22.23 -23.75
C LEU A 179 -1.52 -21.82 -23.38
N ALA A 180 -2.51 -22.14 -24.22
CA ALA A 180 -3.91 -21.87 -23.92
C ALA A 180 -4.38 -22.57 -22.65
N PHE A 181 -3.93 -23.80 -22.41
CA PHE A 181 -4.25 -24.55 -21.19
C PHE A 181 -3.61 -23.93 -19.95
N GLU A 182 -2.34 -23.52 -20.00
CA GLU A 182 -1.71 -22.81 -18.88
C GLU A 182 -2.37 -21.46 -18.60
N LYS A 183 -2.73 -20.70 -19.64
CA LYS A 183 -3.54 -19.47 -19.50
C LYS A 183 -4.89 -19.77 -18.84
N ALA A 184 -5.59 -20.83 -19.23
CA ALA A 184 -6.87 -21.20 -18.65
C ALA A 184 -6.80 -21.47 -17.14
N LYS A 185 -5.66 -21.98 -16.63
CA LYS A 185 -5.44 -22.15 -15.19
C LYS A 185 -5.31 -20.82 -14.46
N GLN A 186 -4.76 -19.78 -15.09
CA GLN A 186 -4.57 -18.46 -14.51
C GLN A 186 -5.83 -17.58 -14.55
N VAL A 187 -6.79 -17.89 -15.43
CA VAL A 187 -8.08 -17.19 -15.51
C VAL A 187 -8.82 -17.25 -14.17
N LEU A 188 -9.29 -16.12 -13.68
CA LEU A 188 -10.09 -16.01 -12.46
C LEU A 188 -11.57 -15.79 -12.78
N LEU A 189 -12.42 -15.97 -11.77
CA LEU A 189 -13.81 -15.53 -11.86
C LEU A 189 -13.86 -14.00 -11.97
N ASP A 190 -14.86 -13.48 -12.66
CA ASP A 190 -15.06 -12.06 -12.96
C ASP A 190 -13.96 -11.41 -13.83
N ASP A 191 -13.00 -12.18 -14.34
CA ASP A 191 -12.04 -11.72 -15.34
C ASP A 191 -12.77 -11.33 -16.63
N VAL A 192 -12.40 -10.19 -17.20
CA VAL A 192 -12.84 -9.79 -18.53
C VAL A 192 -11.72 -10.08 -19.52
N VAL A 193 -11.91 -11.13 -20.32
CA VAL A 193 -10.91 -11.66 -21.26
C VAL A 193 -11.47 -11.73 -22.67
N ALA A 194 -10.58 -11.76 -23.66
CA ALA A 194 -10.94 -12.17 -24.99
C ALA A 194 -10.66 -13.66 -25.18
N VAL A 195 -11.66 -14.40 -25.61
CA VAL A 195 -11.58 -15.83 -25.90
C VAL A 195 -11.65 -16.01 -27.41
N SER A 196 -10.59 -16.58 -27.98
CA SER A 196 -10.52 -16.94 -29.39
C SER A 196 -10.68 -18.44 -29.55
N GLY A 197 -11.54 -18.89 -30.46
CA GLY A 197 -11.78 -20.33 -30.63
C GLY A 197 -12.73 -20.69 -31.77
N LYS A 198 -12.84 -22.00 -32.01
CA LYS A 198 -13.80 -22.55 -32.99
C LYS A 198 -15.14 -22.82 -32.31
N VAL A 199 -16.23 -22.31 -32.87
CA VAL A 199 -17.58 -22.62 -32.36
C VAL A 199 -17.96 -24.04 -32.80
N LEU A 200 -18.09 -24.94 -31.83
CA LEU A 200 -18.62 -26.30 -32.00
C LEU A 200 -19.69 -26.51 -30.92
N GLU A 201 -20.95 -26.24 -31.28
CA GLU A 201 -22.08 -26.26 -30.34
C GLU A 201 -22.11 -27.57 -29.52
N PRO A 202 -22.21 -27.51 -28.18
CA PRO A 202 -22.59 -26.35 -27.36
C PRO A 202 -21.41 -25.51 -26.82
N TYR A 203 -20.21 -25.61 -27.40
CA TYR A 203 -19.01 -24.97 -26.86
C TYR A 203 -18.27 -24.10 -27.88
N ILE A 204 -17.49 -23.14 -27.39
CA ILE A 204 -16.33 -22.62 -28.10
C ILE A 204 -15.13 -23.47 -27.70
N ILE A 205 -14.50 -24.15 -28.66
CA ILE A 205 -13.22 -24.83 -28.44
C ILE A 205 -12.13 -23.78 -28.50
N VAL A 206 -11.57 -23.45 -27.33
CA VAL A 206 -10.64 -22.33 -27.17
C VAL A 206 -9.29 -22.65 -27.82
N ASP A 207 -8.79 -21.70 -28.58
CA ASP A 207 -7.41 -21.69 -29.10
C ASP A 207 -6.52 -20.77 -28.28
N ASP A 208 -7.04 -19.65 -27.78
CA ASP A 208 -6.27 -18.69 -26.99
C ASP A 208 -7.18 -17.84 -26.08
N ILE A 209 -6.57 -17.30 -25.01
CA ILE A 209 -7.17 -16.39 -24.05
C ILE A 209 -6.27 -15.17 -23.90
N GLU A 210 -6.84 -13.98 -23.94
CA GLU A 210 -6.10 -12.71 -23.87
C GLU A 210 -6.70 -11.81 -22.77
N TRP A 211 -5.85 -11.24 -21.93
CA TRP A 211 -6.22 -10.19 -20.98
C TRP A 211 -5.97 -8.81 -21.59
N PRO A 212 -6.63 -7.76 -21.07
CA PRO A 212 -6.25 -6.38 -21.39
C PRO A 212 -4.77 -6.16 -21.04
N ASP A 213 -3.94 -5.86 -22.04
CA ASP A 213 -2.51 -5.64 -21.86
C ASP A 213 -2.11 -4.18 -22.12
N LEU A 214 -0.95 -3.78 -21.61
CA LEU A 214 -0.36 -2.48 -21.87
C LEU A 214 0.26 -2.44 -23.27
N PRO A 215 0.10 -1.32 -24.01
CA PRO A 215 0.80 -1.16 -25.26
C PRO A 215 2.31 -1.13 -25.01
N VAL A 216 3.08 -1.74 -25.90
CA VAL A 216 4.55 -1.68 -25.87
C VAL A 216 5.00 -0.22 -25.99
N LEU A 217 5.50 0.34 -24.89
CA LEU A 217 6.07 1.68 -24.86
C LEU A 217 7.42 1.66 -25.58
N ARG A 218 7.50 2.40 -26.69
CA ARG A 218 8.73 2.48 -27.50
C ARG A 218 9.76 3.46 -26.95
N GLU A 219 9.32 4.46 -26.18
CA GLU A 219 10.18 5.52 -25.66
C GLU A 219 9.90 5.75 -24.17
N ARG A 220 10.98 5.87 -23.39
CA ARG A 220 10.91 6.23 -21.98
C ARG A 220 10.78 7.74 -21.88
N LYS A 221 9.87 8.22 -21.02
CA LYS A 221 9.83 9.64 -20.67
C LYS A 221 11.05 9.99 -19.83
N LEU A 222 11.71 11.08 -20.18
CA LEU A 222 12.83 11.64 -19.44
C LEU A 222 12.46 13.03 -18.91
N ILE A 223 13.12 13.42 -17.83
CA ILE A 223 13.01 14.75 -17.24
C ILE A 223 14.41 15.39 -17.23
N GLU A 224 14.49 16.71 -17.32
CA GLU A 224 15.77 17.43 -17.28
C GLU A 224 16.33 17.56 -15.85
N LYS A 225 15.44 17.56 -14.85
CA LYS A 225 15.82 17.69 -13.44
C LYS A 225 16.38 16.36 -12.92
N ASP A 226 17.55 16.40 -12.28
CA ASP A 226 18.14 15.25 -11.59
C ASP A 226 17.58 15.16 -10.16
N LEU A 227 16.37 14.59 -10.03
CA LEU A 227 15.64 14.45 -8.78
C LEU A 227 15.33 12.98 -8.48
N ALA A 228 15.22 12.66 -7.20
CA ALA A 228 14.83 11.35 -6.69
C ALA A 228 13.46 11.39 -6.01
N ILE A 229 12.78 10.26 -6.05
CA ILE A 229 11.51 9.99 -5.37
C ILE A 229 11.75 8.78 -4.46
N ALA A 230 11.45 8.91 -3.17
CA ALA A 230 11.44 7.79 -2.25
C ALA A 230 10.04 7.18 -2.19
N TYR A 231 9.94 5.86 -2.26
CA TYR A 231 8.68 5.12 -2.12
C TYR A 231 8.72 4.32 -0.82
N ILE A 232 7.74 4.56 0.05
CA ILE A 232 7.56 3.87 1.33
C ILE A 232 6.08 3.47 1.49
N SER A 233 5.79 2.57 2.42
CA SER A 233 4.44 2.13 2.79
C SER A 233 4.49 1.47 4.17
N ASP A 234 3.33 1.07 4.69
CA ASP A 234 3.23 0.17 5.85
C ASP A 234 4.01 0.66 7.06
N MET A 235 3.79 1.94 7.38
CA MET A 235 4.47 2.59 8.50
C MET A 235 3.94 2.09 9.84
N HIS A 236 2.63 1.79 9.92
CA HIS A 236 1.98 1.20 11.10
C HIS A 236 2.29 1.94 12.42
N PHE A 237 2.22 3.27 12.42
CA PHE A 237 2.38 4.08 13.64
C PHE A 237 1.42 3.61 14.74
N GLY A 238 1.96 3.38 15.94
CA GLY A 238 1.22 2.88 17.10
C GLY A 238 1.33 1.38 17.37
N SER A 239 1.91 0.63 16.42
CA SER A 239 2.18 -0.80 16.59
C SER A 239 3.32 -1.07 17.58
N ARG A 240 3.28 -2.22 18.26
CA ARG A 240 4.40 -2.75 19.04
C ARG A 240 5.56 -3.21 18.17
N TYR A 241 5.29 -3.55 16.91
CA TYR A 241 6.30 -3.98 15.94
C TYR A 241 6.85 -2.82 15.11
N PHE A 242 6.48 -1.58 15.46
CA PHE A 242 6.95 -0.38 14.77
C PHE A 242 8.48 -0.29 14.80
N LEU A 243 9.09 -0.19 13.62
CA LEU A 243 10.54 -0.16 13.45
C LEU A 243 11.06 1.28 13.49
N ASP A 244 10.89 1.92 14.65
CA ASP A 244 11.28 3.31 14.92
C ASP A 244 12.71 3.63 14.46
N HIS A 245 13.69 2.80 14.82
CA HIS A 245 15.10 3.01 14.51
C HIS A 245 15.40 3.06 12.99
N TYR A 246 14.68 2.31 12.15
CA TYR A 246 14.85 2.41 10.70
C TYR A 246 14.24 3.69 10.14
N LEU A 247 13.11 4.13 10.70
CA LEU A 247 12.49 5.38 10.31
C LEU A 247 13.33 6.59 10.72
N GLU A 248 13.94 6.53 11.91
CA GLU A 248 14.92 7.50 12.39
C GLU A 248 16.16 7.55 11.49
N ALA A 249 16.72 6.38 11.14
CA ALA A 249 17.83 6.30 10.21
C ALA A 249 17.49 6.88 8.82
N PHE A 250 16.25 6.67 8.35
CA PHE A 250 15.75 7.28 7.12
C PHE A 250 15.68 8.81 7.21
N LEU A 251 15.18 9.37 8.32
CA LEU A 251 15.21 10.82 8.55
C LEU A 251 16.63 11.37 8.60
N ASP A 252 17.53 10.71 9.32
CA ASP A 252 18.92 11.12 9.37
C ASP A 252 19.57 11.09 7.98
N TRP A 253 19.28 10.05 7.19
CA TRP A 253 19.73 9.98 5.80
C TRP A 253 19.18 11.12 4.94
N LEU A 254 17.89 11.48 5.05
CA LEU A 254 17.30 12.64 4.37
C LEU A 254 17.98 13.97 4.75
N HIS A 255 18.49 14.08 5.97
CA HIS A 255 19.30 15.22 6.44
C HIS A 255 20.79 15.13 6.07
N GLY A 256 21.17 14.14 5.25
CA GLY A 256 22.55 13.91 4.83
C GLY A 256 23.45 13.30 5.90
N LYS A 257 22.88 12.78 7.00
CA LYS A 257 23.60 12.02 8.02
C LYS A 257 23.56 10.54 7.64
N GLY A 258 24.51 10.13 6.80
CA GLY A 258 24.62 8.73 6.38
C GLY A 258 25.51 8.57 5.16
N GLU A 259 25.44 7.37 4.58
CA GLU A 259 26.01 7.05 3.28
C GLU A 259 25.12 7.59 2.14
N GLU A 260 25.61 7.54 0.90
CA GLU A 260 24.85 7.97 -0.29
C GLU A 260 24.25 9.39 -0.21
N ARG A 261 25.00 10.33 0.40
CA ARG A 261 24.56 11.72 0.59
C ARG A 261 24.15 12.42 -0.71
N GLU A 262 24.78 12.07 -1.83
CA GLU A 262 24.39 12.61 -3.13
C GLU A 262 22.95 12.21 -3.49
N LEU A 263 22.57 10.95 -3.30
CA LEU A 263 21.20 10.49 -3.56
C LEU A 263 20.20 11.17 -2.60
N ALA A 264 20.53 11.23 -1.30
CA ALA A 264 19.71 11.92 -0.31
C ALA A 264 19.46 13.39 -0.69
N SER A 265 20.50 14.06 -1.21
CA SER A 265 20.41 15.45 -1.64
C SER A 265 19.47 15.67 -2.82
N LYS A 266 19.19 14.63 -3.62
CA LYS A 266 18.31 14.67 -4.79
C LYS A 266 16.86 14.32 -4.46
N VAL A 267 16.56 13.79 -3.26
CA VAL A 267 15.18 13.44 -2.88
C VAL A 267 14.34 14.71 -2.80
N LYS A 268 13.33 14.81 -3.68
CA LYS A 268 12.36 15.91 -3.70
C LYS A 268 10.96 15.49 -3.31
N TYR A 269 10.66 14.20 -3.44
CA TYR A 269 9.34 13.65 -3.23
C TYR A 269 9.41 12.37 -2.42
N ILE A 270 8.43 12.19 -1.53
CA ILE A 270 8.18 10.92 -0.85
C ILE A 270 6.76 10.50 -1.21
N VAL A 271 6.58 9.25 -1.65
CA VAL A 271 5.28 8.65 -1.87
C VAL A 271 5.05 7.59 -0.80
N VAL A 272 3.97 7.74 -0.03
CA VAL A 272 3.56 6.78 1.01
C VAL A 272 2.31 6.03 0.54
N ALA A 273 2.44 4.72 0.35
CA ALA A 273 1.40 3.88 -0.24
C ALA A 273 0.63 3.04 0.81
N GLY A 274 -0.06 3.72 1.71
CA GLY A 274 -1.00 3.10 2.65
C GLY A 274 -0.38 2.62 3.96
N ASP A 275 -1.28 2.24 4.86
CA ASP A 275 -1.04 1.76 6.22
C ASP A 275 -0.11 2.67 7.01
N ILE A 276 -0.55 3.93 7.14
CA ILE A 276 0.21 4.93 7.88
C ILE A 276 0.19 4.61 9.37
N VAL A 277 -0.99 4.35 9.90
CA VAL A 277 -1.20 3.98 11.29
C VAL A 277 -1.59 2.51 11.39
N ASP A 278 -1.33 1.88 12.52
CA ASP A 278 -1.74 0.49 12.75
C ASP A 278 -3.27 0.36 12.91
N GLY A 279 -3.96 1.48 13.18
CA GLY A 279 -5.41 1.52 13.28
C GLY A 279 -5.92 0.99 14.62
N ILE A 280 -7.25 0.94 14.76
CA ILE A 280 -7.94 0.42 15.94
C ILE A 280 -9.05 -0.55 15.50
N GLY A 281 -8.98 -1.79 16.00
CA GLY A 281 -9.97 -2.82 15.71
C GLY A 281 -9.96 -3.28 14.24
N VAL A 282 -8.78 -3.34 13.64
CA VAL A 282 -8.58 -3.78 12.25
C VAL A 282 -8.79 -5.29 12.15
N TYR A 283 -8.19 -6.07 13.06
CA TYR A 283 -8.31 -7.53 13.14
C TYR A 283 -8.49 -8.03 14.59
N PRO A 284 -8.95 -9.28 14.82
CA PRO A 284 -9.17 -9.83 16.16
C PRO A 284 -7.89 -9.87 17.00
N ASN A 285 -7.99 -9.50 18.28
CA ASN A 285 -6.88 -9.44 19.25
C ASN A 285 -5.81 -8.37 18.99
N GLN A 286 -6.02 -7.44 18.04
CA GLN A 286 -5.06 -6.37 17.74
C GLN A 286 -4.68 -5.54 18.97
N GLU A 287 -5.55 -5.41 19.98
CA GLU A 287 -5.30 -4.63 21.19
C GLU A 287 -4.10 -5.11 22.03
N LYS A 288 -3.61 -6.34 21.79
CA LYS A 288 -2.40 -6.91 22.41
C LYS A 288 -1.12 -6.49 21.69
N GLU A 289 -1.25 -6.04 20.45
CA GLU A 289 -0.17 -5.66 19.54
C GLU A 289 -0.04 -4.14 19.42
N LEU A 290 -1.00 -3.37 19.93
CA LEU A 290 -0.95 -1.91 19.97
C LEU A 290 -0.23 -1.37 21.21
N VAL A 291 0.77 -0.53 20.96
CA VAL A 291 1.37 0.34 22.00
C VAL A 291 0.49 1.57 22.21
N VAL A 292 -0.01 2.16 21.12
CA VAL A 292 -0.89 3.34 21.15
C VAL A 292 -2.30 2.92 20.75
N LYS A 293 -3.24 2.97 21.70
CA LYS A 293 -4.64 2.51 21.53
C LYS A 293 -5.63 3.63 21.19
N ASP A 294 -5.11 4.77 20.74
CA ASP A 294 -5.88 5.95 20.34
C ASP A 294 -5.49 6.33 18.92
N ILE A 295 -6.46 6.26 17.99
CA ILE A 295 -6.25 6.53 16.57
C ILE A 295 -5.74 7.96 16.32
N TYR A 296 -6.19 8.94 17.10
CA TYR A 296 -5.74 10.33 16.94
C TYR A 296 -4.29 10.49 17.38
N GLN A 297 -3.85 9.74 18.39
CA GLN A 297 -2.45 9.73 18.81
C GLN A 297 -1.57 9.01 17.79
N GLN A 298 -2.04 7.93 17.17
CA GLN A 298 -1.31 7.28 16.08
C GLN A 298 -1.07 8.23 14.91
N TYR A 299 -2.09 8.97 14.45
CA TYR A 299 -1.91 9.98 13.42
C TYR A 299 -1.06 11.17 13.87
N LYS A 300 -1.12 11.54 15.16
CA LYS A 300 -0.21 12.55 15.72
C LYS A 300 1.25 12.10 15.59
N MET A 301 1.58 10.83 15.82
CA MET A 301 2.95 10.32 15.62
C MET A 301 3.40 10.47 14.16
N PHE A 302 2.48 10.26 13.21
CA PHE A 302 2.77 10.52 11.80
C PHE A 302 3.00 12.02 11.53
N ASP A 303 2.16 12.92 12.06
CA ASP A 303 2.36 14.37 11.94
C ASP A 303 3.72 14.80 12.56
N ASP A 304 4.08 14.28 13.75
CA ASP A 304 5.37 14.54 14.41
C ASP A 304 6.55 14.04 13.56
N PHE A 305 6.39 12.92 12.85
CA PHE A 305 7.37 12.44 11.88
C PHE A 305 7.47 13.36 10.66
N MET A 306 6.33 13.83 10.13
CA MET A 306 6.28 14.76 8.98
C MET A 306 6.93 16.11 9.29
N GLU A 307 6.77 16.64 10.51
CA GLU A 307 7.43 17.89 10.94
C GLU A 307 8.97 17.81 10.89
N ARG A 308 9.52 16.59 10.92
CA ARG A 308 10.96 16.32 10.88
C ARG A 308 11.45 16.00 9.48
N VAL A 309 10.56 15.83 8.49
CA VAL A 309 10.98 15.68 7.09
C VAL A 309 11.49 17.05 6.60
N PRO A 310 12.58 17.11 5.81
CA PRO A 310 13.06 18.37 5.27
C PRO A 310 11.99 19.16 4.48
N ASP A 311 11.84 20.45 4.81
CA ASP A 311 10.81 21.39 4.29
C ASP A 311 10.65 21.44 2.75
N TYR A 312 11.72 21.15 2.03
CA TYR A 312 11.77 21.18 0.57
C TYR A 312 11.25 19.90 -0.09
N ILE A 313 11.02 18.83 0.68
CA ILE A 313 10.52 17.54 0.20
C ILE A 313 9.00 17.54 0.27
N LYS A 314 8.32 17.13 -0.80
CA LYS A 314 6.86 16.99 -0.81
C LYS A 314 6.44 15.54 -0.61
N VAL A 315 5.53 15.35 0.34
CA VAL A 315 5.00 14.03 0.68
C VAL A 315 3.62 13.86 0.05
N ILE A 316 3.45 12.77 -0.69
CA ILE A 316 2.17 12.33 -1.26
C ILE A 316 1.79 11.05 -0.56
N MET A 317 0.61 10.99 0.04
CA MET A 317 0.18 9.86 0.85
C MET A 317 -1.20 9.37 0.41
N ALA A 318 -1.30 8.06 0.20
CA ALA A 318 -2.54 7.33 0.03
C ALA A 318 -2.83 6.49 1.30
N PRO A 319 -4.09 6.23 1.65
CA PRO A 319 -4.44 5.35 2.77
C PRO A 319 -4.34 3.87 2.41
N GLY A 320 -4.16 3.02 3.43
CA GLY A 320 -4.30 1.57 3.37
C GLY A 320 -5.51 1.06 4.17
N ASN A 321 -5.58 -0.25 4.40
CA ASN A 321 -6.72 -0.86 5.11
C ASN A 321 -6.67 -0.69 6.64
N HIS A 322 -5.53 -0.33 7.23
CA HIS A 322 -5.42 0.02 8.65
C HIS A 322 -5.81 1.48 8.94
N ASP A 323 -5.76 2.33 7.91
CA ASP A 323 -6.09 3.74 8.03
C ASP A 323 -7.58 3.98 8.32
N ALA A 324 -7.88 5.09 9.00
CA ALA A 324 -9.22 5.49 9.41
C ALA A 324 -10.06 6.06 8.24
N VAL A 325 -10.20 5.26 7.19
CA VAL A 325 -11.03 5.50 6.01
C VAL A 325 -12.04 4.36 5.86
N ARG A 326 -12.86 4.40 4.81
CA ARG A 326 -13.80 3.29 4.56
C ARG A 326 -13.02 2.00 4.31
N ARG A 327 -13.46 0.88 4.90
CA ARG A 327 -12.80 -0.45 4.82
C ARG A 327 -12.92 -1.16 3.47
N GLY A 328 -13.18 -0.44 2.38
CA GLY A 328 -13.42 -0.99 1.06
C GLY A 328 -12.86 -0.12 -0.05
N GLU A 329 -12.23 -0.76 -1.01
CA GLU A 329 -11.64 -0.07 -2.16
C GLU A 329 -12.72 0.44 -3.13
N PRO A 330 -12.45 1.55 -3.85
CA PRO A 330 -11.34 2.50 -3.64
C PRO A 330 -11.50 3.28 -2.33
N MET A 331 -10.46 3.54 -1.56
CA MET A 331 -10.55 4.31 -0.31
C MET A 331 -10.38 5.82 -0.60
N PRO A 332 -11.19 6.71 0.02
CA PRO A 332 -10.98 8.16 -0.07
C PRO A 332 -9.74 8.55 0.74
N ALA A 333 -9.16 9.71 0.44
CA ALA A 333 -8.04 10.27 1.20
C ALA A 333 -8.37 10.41 2.69
N VAL A 334 -7.37 10.22 3.55
CA VAL A 334 -7.51 10.39 5.01
C VAL A 334 -8.01 11.81 5.32
N PRO A 335 -9.02 11.98 6.19
CA PRO A 335 -9.57 13.29 6.57
C PRO A 335 -8.55 14.28 7.16
N LYS A 336 -8.83 15.59 7.04
CA LYS A 336 -7.93 16.70 7.48
C LYS A 336 -7.82 16.83 9.01
N ASP A 337 -8.82 16.32 9.72
CA ASP A 337 -8.90 16.32 11.17
C ASP A 337 -7.99 15.27 11.81
N LEU A 338 -7.59 14.24 11.05
CA LEU A 338 -6.66 13.21 11.49
C LEU A 338 -5.21 13.58 11.18
N ILE A 339 -4.91 13.99 9.94
CA ILE A 339 -3.57 14.46 9.53
C ILE A 339 -3.62 15.97 9.41
N LYS A 340 -2.94 16.66 10.31
CA LYS A 340 -2.94 18.11 10.42
C LYS A 340 -1.81 18.78 9.64
N SER A 341 -0.78 18.02 9.27
CA SER A 341 0.30 18.57 8.44
C SER A 341 -0.21 18.98 7.06
N ASP A 342 -0.20 20.29 6.79
CA ASP A 342 -0.57 20.86 5.49
C ASP A 342 0.47 20.55 4.40
N GLU A 343 1.65 20.05 4.78
CA GLU A 343 2.70 19.67 3.83
C GLU A 343 2.43 18.32 3.15
N VAL A 344 1.49 17.53 3.67
CA VAL A 344 1.12 16.22 3.15
C VAL A 344 -0.01 16.34 2.12
N ILE A 345 0.32 15.96 0.89
CA ILE A 345 -0.64 15.83 -0.20
C ILE A 345 -1.37 14.49 -0.05
N ARG A 346 -2.58 14.54 0.51
CA ARG A 346 -3.42 13.36 0.71
C ARG A 346 -4.23 13.03 -0.55
N ILE A 347 -4.14 11.79 -1.00
CA ILE A 347 -4.84 11.24 -2.17
C ILE A 347 -5.65 9.99 -1.78
N GLY A 348 -6.61 9.59 -2.61
CA GLY A 348 -7.31 8.32 -2.43
C GLY A 348 -6.42 7.10 -2.77
N ASN A 349 -6.96 5.90 -2.55
CA ASN A 349 -6.32 4.62 -2.85
C ASN A 349 -7.27 3.71 -3.68
N PRO A 350 -6.92 3.28 -4.90
CA PRO A 350 -5.80 3.77 -5.70
C PRO A 350 -6.00 5.22 -6.15
N SER A 351 -4.90 5.91 -6.47
CA SER A 351 -4.94 7.20 -7.16
C SER A 351 -3.77 7.34 -8.13
N CYS A 352 -3.94 8.21 -9.13
CA CYS A 352 -2.92 8.46 -10.15
C CYS A 352 -2.41 9.88 -10.03
N VAL A 353 -1.10 10.02 -9.83
CA VAL A 353 -0.40 11.29 -9.67
C VAL A 353 0.67 11.40 -10.75
N ALA A 354 0.83 12.58 -11.34
CA ALA A 354 1.98 12.87 -12.18
C ALA A 354 2.99 13.70 -11.38
N ILE A 355 4.22 13.20 -11.24
CA ILE A 355 5.35 13.88 -10.59
C ILE A 355 6.38 14.16 -11.69
N GLU A 356 6.73 15.43 -11.89
CA GLU A 356 7.63 15.86 -12.98
C GLU A 356 7.19 15.34 -14.37
N GLY A 357 5.87 15.22 -14.59
CA GLY A 357 5.29 14.70 -15.84
C GLY A 357 5.35 13.16 -16.02
N LEU A 358 5.96 12.43 -15.08
CA LEU A 358 5.93 10.98 -14.98
C LEU A 358 4.67 10.53 -14.25
N LYS A 359 3.94 9.56 -14.80
CA LYS A 359 2.69 9.07 -14.20
C LYS A 359 2.99 7.96 -13.19
N HIS A 360 2.41 8.05 -12.01
CA HIS A 360 2.51 7.08 -10.94
C HIS A 360 1.10 6.61 -10.56
N LEU A 361 0.94 5.31 -10.40
CA LEU A 361 -0.24 4.70 -9.80
C LEU A 361 0.13 4.37 -8.36
N VAL A 362 -0.47 5.07 -7.41
CA VAL A 362 -0.30 4.81 -5.98
C VAL A 362 -1.46 3.92 -5.56
N TYR A 363 -1.14 2.69 -5.16
CA TYR A 363 -2.10 1.68 -4.75
C TYR A 363 -1.50 0.90 -3.59
N HIS A 364 -2.25 0.77 -2.49
CA HIS A 364 -1.78 0.06 -1.29
C HIS A 364 -1.68 -1.45 -1.52
N GLY A 365 -2.61 -2.04 -2.29
CA GLY A 365 -2.52 -3.46 -2.64
C GLY A 365 -3.39 -4.41 -1.83
N THR A 366 -4.37 -3.94 -1.06
CA THR A 366 -5.22 -4.82 -0.22
C THR A 366 -5.86 -5.98 -1.00
N SER A 367 -6.24 -5.76 -2.27
CA SER A 367 -6.84 -6.82 -3.08
C SER A 367 -5.84 -7.86 -3.62
N MET A 368 -4.53 -7.61 -3.50
CA MET A 368 -3.49 -8.50 -4.04
C MET A 368 -3.46 -9.84 -3.29
N ASP A 369 -3.71 -9.86 -1.99
CA ASP A 369 -3.76 -11.11 -1.22
C ASP A 369 -4.84 -12.06 -1.73
N SER A 370 -6.02 -11.51 -2.04
CA SER A 370 -7.13 -12.28 -2.62
C SER A 370 -6.81 -12.77 -4.03
N LEU A 371 -6.07 -11.97 -4.82
CA LEU A 371 -5.62 -12.36 -6.15
C LEU A 371 -4.62 -13.52 -6.07
N ILE A 372 -3.62 -13.42 -5.19
CA ILE A 372 -2.60 -14.43 -4.98
C ILE A 372 -3.26 -15.75 -4.54
N ALA A 373 -4.11 -15.71 -3.52
CA ALA A 373 -4.82 -16.90 -3.03
C ALA A 373 -5.75 -17.56 -4.07
N ALA A 374 -6.20 -16.82 -5.08
CA ALA A 374 -7.04 -17.35 -6.15
C ALA A 374 -6.24 -17.99 -7.30
N LEU A 375 -4.93 -17.75 -7.38
CA LEU A 375 -4.07 -18.33 -8.41
C LEU A 375 -3.64 -19.76 -8.03
N PRO A 376 -3.41 -20.65 -9.02
CA PRO A 376 -3.11 -22.06 -8.76
C PRO A 376 -1.84 -22.33 -7.96
N ASP A 377 -0.89 -21.40 -7.95
CA ASP A 377 0.43 -21.51 -7.30
C ASP A 377 0.62 -20.47 -6.16
N GLY A 378 -0.45 -19.79 -5.74
CA GLY A 378 -0.41 -18.70 -4.75
C GLY A 378 -0.80 -19.10 -3.33
#